data_AF-A0A645BH44-F1
#
_entry.id   AF-A0A645BH44-F1
#
_cell.length_a   1.000
_cell.length_b   1.000
_cell.length_c   1.000
_cell.angle_alpha   90.00
_cell.angle_beta   90.00
_cell.angle_gamma   90.00
#
_symmetry.space_group_name_H-M   'P 1'
#
loop_
_entity.id
_entity.type
_entity.pdbx_description
1 polymer ?
#
loop_
_entity_poly.entity_id
_entity_poly.type
_entity_poly.pdbx_seq_one_letter_code
_entity_poly.pdbx_strand_id
1 'polypeptide(L)' 'MNHRWGSCSVDTGAIRLSDRLRQMPDWVVGYVLAHELAHLKYAGHGPKFWALVKHYPQAERAGGYLDGWSAARSSTPGS' A
#
# COMPACT_ATOMS: atom_id res chain seq x y z
N MET A 1 -6.89 -3.80 -0.28
CA MET A 1 -5.71 -3.54 0.57
C MET A 1 -6.08 -2.62 1.71
N ASN A 2 -5.80 -3.07 2.92
CA ASN A 2 -6.12 -2.40 4.17
C ASN A 2 -5.07 -1.29 4.47
N HIS A 3 -5.45 -0.25 5.21
CA HIS A 3 -4.65 0.94 5.59
C HIS A 3 -3.42 0.64 6.49
N ARG A 4 -2.91 -0.59 6.49
CA ARG A 4 -1.87 -1.05 7.44
C ARG A 4 -0.44 -0.87 6.92
N TRP A 5 -0.27 -0.39 5.70
CA TRP A 5 1.03 -0.21 5.06
C TRP A 5 1.47 1.25 4.94
N GLY A 6 0.50 2.15 4.84
CA GLY A 6 0.73 3.58 4.87
C GLY A 6 -0.56 4.33 5.20
N SER A 7 -0.43 5.63 5.31
CA SER A 7 -1.55 6.57 5.37
C SER A 7 -1.20 7.87 4.69
N CYS A 8 -2.25 8.55 4.21
CA CYS A 8 -2.18 9.84 3.56
C CYS A 8 -3.14 10.81 4.25
N SER A 9 -2.62 11.94 4.71
CA SER A 9 -3.41 13.07 5.21
C SER A 9 -3.72 13.99 4.03
N VAL A 10 -4.93 13.91 3.48
CA VAL A 10 -5.31 14.65 2.26
C VAL A 10 -5.25 16.17 2.43
N ASP A 11 -5.54 16.64 3.64
CA ASP A 11 -5.51 18.05 4.04
C ASP A 11 -4.09 18.65 4.05
N THR A 12 -3.10 17.86 4.45
CA THR A 12 -1.70 18.31 4.59
C THR A 12 -0.77 17.77 3.51
N GLY A 13 -1.21 16.79 2.73
CA GLY A 13 -0.37 16.03 1.79
C GLY A 13 0.64 15.10 2.46
N ALA A 14 0.58 14.94 3.79
CA ALA A 14 1.56 14.15 4.53
C ALA A 14 1.33 12.65 4.32
N ILE A 15 2.34 11.97 3.79
CA ILE A 15 2.35 10.51 3.62
C ILE A 15 3.22 9.88 4.71
N ARG A 16 2.68 8.84 5.37
CA ARG A 16 3.38 8.05 6.37
C ARG A 16 3.41 6.60 5.93
N LEU A 17 4.58 5.98 6.00
CA LEU A 17 4.80 4.59 5.63
C LEU A 17 5.12 3.78 6.88
N SER A 18 4.64 2.53 6.93
CA SER A 18 4.94 1.62 8.05
C SER A 18 6.42 1.25 8.09
N ASP A 19 7.03 1.21 9.28
CA ASP A 19 8.40 0.71 9.46
C ASP A 19 8.60 -0.73 8.97
N ARG A 20 7.52 -1.51 8.86
CA ARG A 20 7.55 -2.87 8.29
C ARG A 20 8.00 -2.88 6.83
N LEU A 21 7.83 -1.77 6.12
CA LEU A 21 8.26 -1.61 4.73
C LEU A 21 9.78 -1.47 4.58
N ARG A 22 10.53 -1.13 5.65
CA ARG A 22 11.99 -0.92 5.58
C ARG A 22 12.76 -2.16 5.11
N GLN A 23 12.21 -3.35 5.35
CA GLN A 23 12.81 -4.63 4.95
C GLN A 23 12.20 -5.19 3.66
N MET A 24 11.27 -4.47 3.04
CA MET A 24 10.60 -4.92 1.83
C MET A 24 11.33 -4.40 0.59
N PRO A 25 11.22 -5.10 -0.55
CA PRO A 25 11.80 -4.61 -1.79
C PRO A 25 11.28 -3.22 -2.17
N ASP A 26 12.11 -2.40 -2.81
CA ASP A 26 11.76 -1.03 -3.22
C ASP A 26 10.48 -0.95 -4.06
N TRP A 27 10.21 -1.99 -4.86
CA TRP A 27 9.00 -2.03 -5.68
C TRP A 27 7.71 -2.21 -4.87
N VAL A 28 7.81 -2.79 -3.68
CA VAL A 28 6.69 -2.86 -2.73
C VAL A 28 6.49 -1.50 -2.07
N VAL A 29 7.58 -0.85 -1.66
CA VAL A 29 7.54 0.48 -1.05
C VAL A 29 6.97 1.51 -2.03
N GLY A 30 7.43 1.49 -3.28
CA GLY A 30 6.95 2.36 -4.36
C GLY A 30 5.46 2.17 -4.64
N TYR A 31 4.95 0.93 -4.59
CA TYR A 31 3.52 0.67 -4.71
C TYR A 31 2.71 1.26 -3.56
N VAL A 32 3.16 1.11 -2.31
CA VAL A 32 2.45 1.72 -1.16
C VAL A 32 2.48 3.25 -1.27
N LEU A 33 3.61 3.84 -1.67
CA LEU A 33 3.68 5.27 -1.91
C LEU A 33 2.72 5.73 -3.02
N ALA A 34 2.65 5.00 -4.15
CA ALA A 34 1.71 5.28 -5.23
C ALA A 34 0.25 5.16 -4.76
N HIS A 35 -0.05 4.20 -3.88
CA HIS A 35 -1.35 4.05 -3.23
C HIS A 35 -1.71 5.26 -2.37
N GLU A 36 -0.80 5.70 -1.51
CA GLU A 36 -1.03 6.87 -0.64
C GLU A 36 -1.15 8.17 -1.44
N LEU A 37 -0.37 8.34 -2.51
CA LEU A 37 -0.50 9.46 -3.43
C LEU A 37 -1.86 9.46 -4.16
N ALA A 38 -2.40 8.29 -4.50
CA ALA A 38 -3.71 8.21 -5.15
C ALA A 38 -4.85 8.72 -4.24
N HIS A 39 -4.71 8.60 -2.91
CA HIS A 39 -5.67 9.17 -1.94
C HIS A 39 -5.74 10.69 -1.97
N LEU A 40 -4.70 11.39 -2.45
CA LEU A 40 -4.75 12.84 -2.64
C LEU A 40 -5.76 13.26 -3.72
N LYS A 41 -6.07 12.36 -4.66
CA LYS A 41 -6.94 12.66 -5.81
C LYS A 41 -8.31 11.98 -5.72
N TYR A 42 -8.38 10.80 -5.13
CA TYR A 42 -9.59 10.00 -5.06
C TYR A 42 -9.82 9.53 -3.63
N ALA A 43 -10.93 9.94 -3.03
CA ALA A 43 -11.35 9.41 -1.76
C ALA A 43 -11.76 7.93 -1.92
N GLY A 44 -11.16 7.06 -1.11
CA GLY A 44 -11.42 5.62 -1.12
C GLY A 44 -10.88 4.89 -2.35
N HIS A 45 -11.31 3.64 -2.53
CA HIS A 45 -10.68 2.69 -3.47
C HIS A 45 -11.59 2.34 -4.66
N GLY A 46 -12.21 3.34 -5.28
CA GLY A 46 -13.08 3.16 -6.45
C GLY A 46 -12.32 2.86 -7.76
N PRO A 47 -13.03 2.65 -8.89
CA PRO A 47 -12.39 2.34 -10.18
C PRO A 47 -11.36 3.37 -10.63
N LYS A 48 -11.61 4.67 -10.42
CA LYS A 48 -10.67 5.75 -10.75
C LYS A 48 -9.40 5.71 -9.90
N PHE A 49 -9.52 5.36 -8.63
CA PHE A 49 -8.39 5.14 -7.74
C PHE A 49 -7.50 4.01 -8.27
N TRP A 50 -8.09 2.85 -8.55
CA TRP A 50 -7.33 1.70 -9.04
C TRP A 50 -6.76 1.91 -10.44
N ALA A 51 -7.46 2.64 -11.30
CA ALA A 51 -6.92 3.04 -12.59
C ALA A 51 -5.62 3.83 -12.41
N LEU A 52 -5.59 4.80 -11.49
CA LEU A 52 -4.38 5.58 -11.19
C LEU A 52 -3.26 4.73 -10.58
N VAL A 53 -3.57 3.90 -9.58
CA VAL A 53 -2.56 3.04 -8.93
C VAL A 53 -1.92 2.06 -9.92
N LYS A 54 -2.70 1.55 -10.89
CA LYS A 54 -2.21 0.62 -11.94
C LYS A 54 -1.17 1.23 -12.90
N HIS A 55 -0.98 2.55 -12.91
CA HIS A 55 0.13 3.16 -13.65
C HIS A 55 1.50 2.81 -13.06
N TYR A 56 1.55 2.36 -11.80
CA TYR A 56 2.78 1.85 -11.23
C TYR A 56 3.13 0.47 -11.84
N PRO A 57 4.28 0.32 -12.53
CA PRO A 57 4.57 -0.87 -13.35
C PRO A 57 4.52 -2.21 -12.62
N GLN A 58 4.70 -2.21 -11.29
CA GLN A 58 4.75 -3.42 -10.46
C GLN A 58 3.55 -3.54 -9.52
N ALA A 59 2.45 -2.82 -9.79
CA ALA A 59 1.30 -2.72 -8.88
C ALA A 59 0.70 -4.09 -8.52
N GLU A 60 0.47 -4.95 -9.51
CA GLU A 60 -0.11 -6.28 -9.28
C GLU A 60 0.82 -7.16 -8.43
N ARG A 61 2.11 -7.19 -8.79
CA ARG A 61 3.14 -7.95 -8.07
C ARG A 61 3.27 -7.47 -6.61
N ALA A 62 3.30 -6.16 -6.40
CA ALA A 62 3.35 -5.53 -5.08
C ALA A 62 2.13 -5.88 -4.23
N GLY A 63 0.94 -5.86 -4.85
CA GLY A 63 -0.28 -6.27 -4.18
C GLY A 63 -0.22 -7.71 -3.67
N GLY A 64 0.14 -8.65 -4.54
CA GLY A 64 0.28 -10.06 -4.17
C GLY A 64 1.33 -10.29 -3.08
N TYR A 65 2.45 -9.57 -3.11
CA TYR A 65 3.47 -9.64 -2.07
C TYR A 65 2.93 -9.22 -0.69
N LEU A 66 2.24 -8.08 -0.63
CA LEU A 66 1.67 -7.56 0.63
C LEU A 66 0.57 -8.45 1.18
N ASP A 67 -0.25 -9.03 0.30
CA ASP A 67 -1.29 -10.00 0.68
C ASP A 67 -0.66 -11.27 1.27
N GLY A 68 0.36 -11.83 0.61
CA GLY A 68 1.11 -12.99 1.11
C GLY A 68 1.79 -12.72 2.46
N TRP A 69 2.44 -11.56 2.61
CA TRP A 69 3.04 -11.18 3.88
C TRP A 69 2.00 -11.02 5.00
N SER A 70 0.84 -10.44 4.69
CA SER A 70 -0.25 -10.25 5.65
C SER A 70 -0.84 -11.59 6.09
N ALA A 71 -1.00 -12.53 5.15
CA ALA A 71 -1.46 -13.89 5.43
C ALA A 71 -0.49 -14.62 6.36
N ALA A 72 0.82 -14.62 6.04
CA ALA A 72 1.85 -15.30 6.84
C ALA A 72 1.94 -14.81 8.30
N ARG A 73 1.62 -13.55 8.56
CA ARG A 73 1.58 -13.00 9.93
C ARG A 73 0.29 -13.24 10.67
N SER A 74 -0.80 -13.46 9.95
CA SER A 74 -2.10 -13.78 10.55
C SER A 74 -2.17 -15.25 10.98
N SER A 75 -1.26 -16.08 10.45
CA SER A 75 -1.16 -17.52 10.71
C SER A 75 -0.12 -17.91 11.78
N THR A 76 0.47 -16.96 12.53
CA THR A 76 1.29 -17.31 13.72
C THR A 76 0.35 -17.71 14.86
N PRO A 77 0.32 -18.98 15.32
CA PRO A 77 -0.42 -19.37 16.50
C PRO A 77 0.20 -18.73 17.75
N GLY A 78 -0.62 -18.36 18.72
CA GLY A 78 -0.23 -17.63 19.93
C GLY A 78 0.97 -18.24 20.65
N SER A 79 1.84 -17.34 21.12
CA SER A 79 2.81 -17.60 22.19
C SER A 79 2.10 -17.88 23.51
#